data_AF-R9S7N3-F1
#
_entry.id   AF-R9S7N3-F1
#
_cell.length_a   1.000
_cell.length_b   1.000
_cell.length_c   1.000
_cell.angle_alpha   90.00
_cell.angle_beta   90.00
_cell.angle_gamma   90.00
#
_symmetry.space_group_name_H-M   'P 1'
#
loop_
_entity.id
_entity.type
_entity.pdbx_description
1 polymer ?
#
loop_
_entity_poly.entity_id
_entity_poly.type
_entity_poly.pdbx_seq_one_letter_code
_entity_poly.pdbx_strand_id
1 'polypeptide(L)'
;KIEQIDIKKEISYPSKYKNNNMDIYTPKVEKKKLPILFWMHGGAYVGGDKNDCRDYLEYLCSDTQQIIVNIDYERSPEAKHP
;
A
#
# COMPACT_ATOMS: atom_id res chain seq x y z
N LYS A 1 -5.63 10.75 -17.97
CA LYS A 1 -6.06 9.40 -18.41
C LYS A 1 -5.37 8.45 -17.46
N ILE A 2 -6.09 7.58 -16.76
CA ILE A 2 -5.43 6.58 -15.88
C ILE A 2 -4.53 5.74 -16.78
N GLU A 3 -3.22 5.88 -16.61
CA GLU A 3 -2.25 5.00 -17.26
C GLU A 3 -2.46 3.59 -16.73
N GLN A 4 -2.17 2.58 -17.55
CA GLN A 4 -2.33 1.20 -17.08
C GLN A 4 -1.38 0.95 -15.91
N ILE A 5 -1.94 0.62 -14.75
CA ILE A 5 -1.20 0.19 -13.56
C ILE A 5 -1.18 -1.34 -13.49
N ASP A 6 -0.10 -1.92 -12.96
CA ASP A 6 -0.04 -3.31 -12.51
C ASP A 6 -0.24 -3.34 -11.00
N ILE A 7 -1.06 -4.27 -10.50
CA ILE A 7 -1.37 -4.39 -9.08
C ILE A 7 -1.09 -5.80 -8.63
N LYS A 8 -0.15 -5.94 -7.69
CA LYS A 8 0.08 -7.19 -6.97
C LYS A 8 -0.52 -7.07 -5.58
N LYS A 9 -1.41 -7.98 -5.22
CA LYS A 9 -2.15 -7.95 -3.95
C LYS A 9 -1.68 -9.02 -2.99
N GLU A 10 -1.96 -8.81 -1.71
CA GLU A 10 -1.74 -9.81 -0.65
C GLU A 10 -0.30 -10.35 -0.60
N ILE A 11 0.68 -9.48 -0.88
CA ILE A 11 2.07 -9.84 -0.75
C ILE A 11 2.42 -9.79 0.73
N SER A 12 2.77 -10.94 1.32
CA SER A 12 3.27 -10.97 2.69
C SER A 12 4.68 -10.40 2.79
N TYR A 13 4.96 -9.62 3.83
CA TYR A 13 6.29 -9.08 4.14
C TYR A 13 6.79 -9.60 5.50
N PRO A 14 8.12 -9.74 5.72
CA PRO A 14 8.65 -10.26 6.98
C PRO A 14 8.20 -9.43 8.18
N SER A 15 7.52 -10.07 9.14
CA SER A 15 7.04 -9.43 10.36
C SER A 15 6.93 -10.46 11.49
N LYS A 16 7.04 -9.99 12.73
CA LYS A 16 6.69 -10.79 13.93
C LYS A 16 5.18 -10.82 14.19
N TYR A 17 4.43 -9.93 13.55
CA TYR A 17 3.00 -9.77 13.68
C TYR A 17 2.26 -10.44 12.52
N LYS A 18 0.97 -10.78 12.71
CA LYS A 18 0.18 -11.54 11.74
C LYS A 18 -0.36 -10.67 10.62
N ASN A 19 -0.70 -9.41 10.91
CA ASN A 19 -1.14 -8.49 9.87
C ASN A 19 0.10 -7.90 9.17
N ASN A 20 0.53 -8.58 8.12
CA ASN A 20 1.78 -8.29 7.41
C ASN A 20 1.65 -8.42 5.89
N ASN A 21 0.51 -8.00 5.33
CA ASN A 21 0.26 -8.01 3.90
C ASN A 21 0.38 -6.61 3.30
N MET A 22 0.73 -6.54 2.03
CA MET A 22 0.77 -5.31 1.27
C MET A 22 0.29 -5.51 -0.16
N ASP A 23 -0.23 -4.43 -0.75
CA ASP A 23 -0.52 -4.32 -2.17
C ASP A 23 0.51 -3.38 -2.81
N ILE A 24 1.07 -3.76 -3.96
CA ILE A 24 2.02 -2.96 -4.71
C ILE A 24 1.38 -2.52 -6.03
N TYR A 25 1.28 -1.21 -6.22
CA TYR A 25 0.77 -0.55 -7.41
C TYR A 25 1.97 -0.03 -8.20
N THR A 26 2.12 -0.47 -9.45
CA THR A 26 3.25 -0.12 -10.31
C THR A 26 2.73 0.54 -11.58
N PRO A 27 3.14 1.79 -11.90
CA PRO A 27 2.74 2.42 -13.15
C PRO A 27 3.53 1.82 -14.31
N LYS A 28 2.88 1.56 -15.45
CA LYS A 28 3.54 1.02 -16.65
C LYS A 28 4.22 2.12 -17.45
N VAL A 29 5.42 2.52 -17.00
CA VAL A 29 6.30 3.47 -17.71
C VAL A 29 7.67 2.87 -18.03
N GLU A 30 8.32 3.40 -19.07
CA GLU A 30 9.62 2.93 -19.56
C GLU A 30 10.82 3.29 -18.66
N LYS A 31 10.58 3.86 -17.48
CA LYS A 31 11.63 4.25 -16.53
C LYS A 31 12.19 3.04 -15.79
N LYS A 32 13.52 2.91 -15.78
CA LYS A 32 14.23 1.83 -15.07
C LYS A 32 14.18 1.93 -13.54
N LYS A 33 13.99 3.13 -12.99
CA LYS A 33 13.91 3.38 -11.54
C LYS A 33 12.81 4.40 -11.27
N LEU A 34 11.94 4.07 -10.33
CA LEU A 34 10.85 4.92 -9.87
C LEU A 34 10.99 5.12 -8.37
N PRO A 35 10.59 6.29 -7.83
CA PRO A 35 10.45 6.45 -6.39
C PRO A 35 9.33 5.54 -5.85
N ILE A 36 9.44 5.20 -4.57
CA ILE A 36 8.46 4.39 -3.86
C ILE A 36 7.81 5.25 -2.78
N LEU A 37 6.48 5.27 -2.75
CA LEU A 37 5.68 5.82 -1.66
C LEU A 37 5.11 4.67 -0.83
N PHE A 38 5.42 4.64 0.46
CA PHE A 38 4.73 3.76 1.40
C PHE A 38 3.47 4.47 1.91
N TRP A 39 2.33 3.80 1.79
CA TRP A 39 1.06 4.28 2.30
C TRP A 39 0.66 3.47 3.53
N MET A 40 0.43 4.19 4.63
CA MET A 40 -0.13 3.64 5.86
C MET A 40 -1.55 4.20 6.02
N HIS A 41 -2.54 3.33 6.04
CA HIS A 41 -3.93 3.76 6.23
C HIS A 41 -4.13 4.42 7.60
N GLY A 42 -5.13 5.31 7.67
CA GLY A 42 -5.55 5.95 8.93
C GLY A 42 -6.32 4.98 9.85
N GLY A 43 -7.15 5.53 10.74
CA GLY A 43 -7.93 4.72 11.68
C GLY A 43 -7.32 4.58 13.08
N ALA A 44 -6.43 5.50 13.44
CA ALA A 44 -5.85 5.62 14.79
C ALA A 44 -5.18 4.33 15.32
N TYR A 45 -4.65 3.49 14.43
CA TYR A 45 -4.08 2.17 14.74
C TYR A 45 -5.08 1.13 15.27
N VAL A 46 -6.38 1.39 15.18
CA VAL A 46 -7.46 0.51 15.66
C VAL A 46 -8.33 0.03 14.51
N GLY A 47 -8.66 0.93 13.58
CA GLY A 47 -9.55 0.66 12.46
C GLY A 47 -8.86 0.76 11.11
N GLY A 48 -9.62 0.37 10.09
CA GLY A 48 -9.21 0.45 8.69
C GLY A 48 -8.26 -0.66 8.26
N ASP A 49 -8.10 -0.79 6.96
CA ASP A 49 -7.16 -1.70 6.32
C ASP A 49 -6.71 -1.15 4.96
N LYS A 50 -5.80 -1.85 4.29
CA LYS A 50 -5.26 -1.42 2.99
C LYS A 50 -6.32 -1.24 1.90
N ASN A 51 -7.55 -1.73 2.05
CA ASN A 51 -8.60 -1.55 1.04
C ASN A 51 -9.32 -0.20 1.13
N ASP A 52 -9.22 0.53 2.25
CA ASP A 52 -10.00 1.76 2.49
C ASP A 52 -9.79 2.85 1.43
N CYS A 53 -8.56 2.97 0.92
CA CYS A 53 -8.16 4.03 -0.02
C CYS A 53 -7.83 3.51 -1.42
N ARG A 54 -8.27 2.30 -1.79
CA ARG A 54 -7.85 1.61 -3.01
C ARG A 54 -7.90 2.49 -4.27
N ASP A 55 -9.07 3.03 -4.58
CA ASP A 55 -9.29 3.82 -5.81
C ASP A 55 -8.42 5.09 -5.84
N TYR A 56 -8.23 5.71 -4.67
CA TYR A 56 -7.35 6.87 -4.54
C TYR A 56 -5.88 6.49 -4.80
N LEU A 57 -5.42 5.34 -4.32
CA LEU A 57 -4.05 4.89 -4.54
C LEU A 57 -3.80 4.43 -5.98
N GLU A 58 -4.80 3.86 -6.65
CA GLU A 58 -4.76 3.58 -8.09
C GLU A 58 -4.61 4.88 -8.90
N TYR A 59 -5.41 5.91 -8.55
CA TYR A 59 -5.28 7.25 -9.14
C TYR A 59 -3.91 7.88 -8.85
N LEU A 60 -3.48 7.88 -7.59
CA LEU A 60 -2.21 8.48 -7.15
C LEU A 60 -1.01 7.85 -7.85
N CYS A 61 -1.00 6.52 -7.97
CA CYS A 61 0.02 5.77 -8.72
C CYS A 61 0.09 6.25 -10.18
N SER A 62 -1.06 6.33 -10.84
CA SER A 62 -1.15 6.77 -12.24
C SER A 62 -0.82 8.24 -12.44
N ASP A 63 -1.12 9.11 -11.49
CA ASP A 63 -0.90 10.56 -11.66
C ASP A 63 0.56 10.92 -11.36
N THR A 64 1.10 10.38 -10.26
CA THR A 64 2.44 10.72 -9.77
C THR A 64 3.55 9.90 -10.41
N GLN A 65 3.21 8.78 -11.06
CA GLN A 65 4.18 7.87 -11.67
C GLN A 65 5.18 7.31 -10.65
N GLN A 66 4.68 7.02 -9.45
CA GLN A 66 5.43 6.42 -8.34
C GLN A 66 4.91 5.01 -8.08
N ILE A 67 5.78 4.14 -7.59
CA ILE A 67 5.35 2.85 -7.06
C ILE A 67 4.69 3.11 -5.71
N ILE A 68 3.47 2.64 -5.51
CA ILE A 68 2.77 2.75 -4.23
C ILE A 68 2.82 1.40 -3.54
N VAL A 69 3.33 1.37 -2.31
CA VAL A 69 3.31 0.20 -1.43
C VAL A 69 2.31 0.47 -0.31
N ASN A 70 1.14 -0.14 -0.41
CA ASN A 70 0.03 0.03 0.51
C ASN A 70 0.01 -1.12 1.51
N ILE A 71 0.25 -0.83 2.77
CA ILE A 71 0.49 -1.86 3.79
C ILE A 71 -0.69 -2.01 4.73
N ASP A 72 -1.00 -3.25 5.08
CA ASP A 72 -1.66 -3.57 6.34
C ASP A 72 -0.61 -3.58 7.44
N TYR A 73 -0.97 -3.10 8.63
CA TYR A 73 -0.14 -3.19 9.84
C TYR A 73 -0.93 -3.81 10.98
N GLU A 74 -0.24 -4.37 11.98
CA GLU A 74 -0.92 -4.94 13.15
C GLU A 74 -1.58 -3.84 13.97
N ARG A 75 -2.84 -4.07 14.35
CA ARG A 75 -3.69 -3.06 15.00
C ARG A 75 -3.82 -3.35 16.50
N SER A 76 -4.24 -2.34 17.22
CA SER A 76 -4.68 -2.47 18.60
C SER A 76 -6.08 -3.10 18.66
N PRO A 77 -6.41 -3.90 19.69
CA PRO A 77 -5.61 -4.21 20.89
C PRO A 77 -4.61 -5.37 20.75
N GLU A 78 -4.60 -6.08 19.61
CA GLU A 78 -3.75 -7.26 19.39
C GLU A 78 -2.25 -6.91 19.46
N ALA A 79 -1.87 -5.77 18.87
CA ALA A 79 -0.60 -5.12 19.10
C ALA A 79 -0.75 -3.96 20.09
N LYS A 80 0.21 -3.86 21.01
CA LYS A 80 0.40 -2.67 21.84
C LYS A 80 1.46 -1.82 21.18
N HIS A 81 1.25 -0.50 21.19
CA HIS A 81 2.29 0.44 20.76
C HIS A 81 3.62 0.14 21.50
N PRO A 82 4.75 -0.01 20.79
CA PRO A 82 4.95 -0.04 19.33
C PRO A 82 4.81 -1.45 18.69
#